data_AF-A0A067GNX8-F1
#
_entry.id   AF-A0A067GNX8-F1
#
_cell.length_a   1.000
_cell.length_b   1.000
_cell.length_c   1.000
_cell.angle_alpha   90.00
_cell.angle_beta   90.00
_cell.angle_gamma   90.00
#
_symmetry.space_group_name_H-M   'P 1'
#
loop_
_entity.id
_entity.type
_entity.pdbx_description
1 polymer ?
#
loop_
_entity_poly.entity_id
_entity_poly.type
_entity_poly.pdbx_seq_one_letter_code
_entity_poly.pdbx_strand_id
1 'polypeptide(L)'
;MIRLIVYFHQVDDKKTIGPEAFARIAPACPVVADVIIVHNLFDALTSSSSHRLHFLIFDKYLRSLDKVVKVAKNALGLSISNLQLDEGEITLDVDGAVPTQPVLQHVGMSAWPGRLTLTNYALYFGSLGMGSYDKAVRYDLATDLKQVIKPELTGPLGARLFDKAVMYNSSSVEEPVYFEFPEFKGNSRRDYWLDICLEILRAHRFIRKNNFNKIQQSEVLARAVLGIFRYRAIREAFHTCSSQYKTLLAFNLAESLPKGDIILETLSSRLALLSVGGAQHDMTESLHTKQKLKLSPVAILTLGQLGFNSQKESNLGAGVEVVGDICVGETNLLEIAVKKSISDTGRVEAAQATVNQVKVEGIDTNLAVMKELLFHHIAIARHIEHFASWEDPFKSTMFLMLTTLVILRGWIRYVLASISVFLAVCMLWSRLFNRGKPLEPIRIILPPNKNAVEQLLTLQEAISKFEALIQDGNIILLKIRALLFAALPPATDKVALLLVLMAAVFVFVPPRYIILLVYLEAFTRELPYRKESSDKLLRRAREWWFRIPAAPVQLIKNEEKRKKKR
;
A
#
# COMPACT_ATOMS: atom_id res chain seq x y z
N MET A 1 22.45 23.77 6.63
CA MET A 1 21.24 23.02 7.04
C MET A 1 21.44 22.25 8.34
N ILE A 2 22.35 21.26 8.46
CA ILE A 2 22.57 20.58 9.75
C ILE A 2 23.09 21.53 10.83
N ARG A 3 24.02 22.42 10.50
CA ARG A 3 24.40 23.50 11.43
C ARG A 3 23.20 24.40 11.81
N LEU A 4 22.23 24.62 10.92
CA LEU A 4 20.99 25.35 11.25
C LEU A 4 20.03 24.51 12.12
N ILE A 5 19.89 23.22 11.83
CA ILE A 5 19.11 22.24 12.59
C ILE A 5 19.68 22.08 14.02
N VAL A 6 21.01 22.08 14.13
CA VAL A 6 21.77 22.03 15.40
C VAL A 6 21.61 23.30 16.22
N TYR A 7 21.40 24.46 15.59
CA TYR A 7 21.23 25.74 16.29
C TYR A 7 19.80 25.98 16.80
N PHE A 8 18.77 25.40 16.19
CA PHE A 8 17.36 25.71 16.50
C PHE A 8 16.63 24.73 17.41
N HIS A 9 17.15 23.51 17.65
CA HIS A 9 16.56 22.56 18.59
C HIS A 9 17.60 21.83 19.40
N GLN A 10 17.30 21.69 20.69
CA GLN A 10 18.09 21.06 21.76
C GLN A 10 18.71 19.74 21.29
N VAL A 11 19.96 19.83 20.86
CA VAL A 11 20.77 18.68 20.54
C VAL A 11 21.23 18.10 21.87
N ASP A 12 20.81 16.86 22.16
CA ASP A 12 21.43 16.02 23.19
C ASP A 12 22.96 16.15 23.05
N ASP A 13 23.72 16.10 24.15
CA ASP A 13 25.19 16.26 24.20
C ASP A 13 25.98 15.39 23.18
N LYS A 14 25.31 14.44 22.51
CA LYS A 14 25.81 13.50 21.50
C LYS A 14 25.63 13.91 20.02
N LYS A 15 25.21 15.14 19.68
CA LYS A 15 25.09 15.60 18.26
C LYS A 15 24.14 14.74 17.38
N THR A 16 23.00 14.32 17.92
CA THR A 16 22.00 13.51 17.18
C THR A 16 20.67 14.24 17.01
N ILE A 17 19.92 13.87 15.97
CA ILE A 17 18.60 14.44 15.65
C ILE A 17 17.53 13.33 15.82
N GLY A 18 16.43 13.66 16.48
CA GLY A 18 15.27 12.77 16.61
C GLY A 18 14.31 12.83 15.41
N PRO A 19 13.39 11.86 15.29
CA PRO A 19 12.49 11.73 14.14
C PRO A 19 11.60 12.95 13.93
N GLU A 20 11.01 13.52 14.99
CA GLU A 20 10.12 14.69 14.88
C GLU A 20 10.87 15.97 14.47
N ALA A 21 12.10 16.15 14.97
CA ALA A 21 12.93 17.29 14.59
C ALA A 21 13.35 17.20 13.11
N PHE A 22 13.71 15.99 12.65
CA PHE A 22 14.01 15.75 11.24
C PHE A 22 12.78 15.98 10.35
N ALA A 23 11.62 15.43 10.73
CA ALA A 23 10.37 15.56 9.99
C ALA A 23 9.92 17.02 9.80
N ARG A 24 10.20 17.89 10.77
CA ARG A 24 9.85 19.32 10.70
C ARG A 24 10.80 20.13 9.83
N ILE A 25 12.10 19.84 9.86
CA ILE A 25 13.11 20.72 9.25
C ILE A 25 13.56 20.23 7.88
N ALA A 26 13.71 18.92 7.69
CA ALA A 26 14.25 18.39 6.44
C ALA A 26 13.39 18.76 5.22
N PRO A 27 12.03 18.70 5.27
CA PRO A 27 11.21 19.05 4.13
C PRO A 27 11.27 20.53 3.73
N ALA A 28 11.75 21.42 4.62
CA ALA A 28 11.94 22.84 4.29
C ALA A 28 12.98 23.03 3.18
N CYS A 29 13.82 22.01 2.95
CA CYS A 29 14.59 21.89 1.72
C CYS A 29 14.08 20.71 0.88
N PRO A 30 13.30 20.99 -0.18
CA PRO A 30 12.75 19.96 -1.05
C PRO A 30 13.81 19.11 -1.71
N VAL A 31 15.03 19.57 -1.90
CA VAL A 31 16.10 18.71 -2.43
C VAL A 31 16.39 17.57 -1.46
N VAL A 32 16.39 17.86 -0.15
CA VAL A 32 16.79 16.93 0.92
C VAL A 32 15.68 15.98 1.34
N ALA A 33 14.43 16.44 1.46
CA ALA A 33 13.32 15.59 1.85
C ALA A 33 11.99 16.11 1.31
N ASP A 34 11.04 15.21 1.14
CA ASP A 34 9.64 15.55 0.88
C ASP A 34 8.79 15.19 2.10
N VAL A 35 7.74 15.98 2.37
CA VAL A 35 6.81 15.77 3.48
C VAL A 35 6.19 14.37 3.47
N ILE A 36 5.94 13.79 2.30
CA ILE A 36 5.31 12.47 2.15
C ILE A 36 6.24 11.34 2.60
N ILE A 37 7.53 11.46 2.32
CA ILE A 37 8.52 10.38 2.53
C ILE A 37 9.43 10.61 3.73
N VAL A 38 9.30 11.73 4.45
CA VAL A 38 10.28 12.16 5.46
C VAL A 38 10.48 11.16 6.59
N HIS A 39 9.41 10.49 7.03
CA HIS A 39 9.49 9.46 8.07
C HIS A 39 10.22 8.20 7.56
N ASN A 40 9.87 7.73 6.35
CA ASN A 40 10.57 6.60 5.72
C ASN A 40 12.04 6.91 5.47
N LEU A 41 12.36 8.15 5.08
CA LEU A 41 13.72 8.61 4.88
C LEU A 41 14.50 8.59 6.20
N PHE A 42 13.91 9.07 7.29
CA PHE A 42 14.53 9.01 8.60
C PHE A 42 14.80 7.56 9.03
N ASP A 43 13.84 6.66 8.85
CA ASP A 43 13.99 5.24 9.18
C ASP A 43 15.10 4.58 8.32
N ALA A 44 15.15 4.91 7.03
CA ALA A 44 16.21 4.43 6.14
C ALA A 44 17.61 4.89 6.59
N LEU A 45 17.74 6.16 7.00
CA LEU A 45 19.01 6.72 7.49
C LEU A 45 19.38 6.20 8.89
N THR A 46 18.41 5.88 9.75
CA THR A 46 18.66 5.50 11.16
C THR A 46 18.62 4.00 11.44
N SER A 47 18.46 3.19 10.41
CA SER A 47 18.41 1.72 10.50
C SER A 47 19.57 1.06 11.23
N SER A 48 20.77 1.60 11.09
CA SER A 48 21.98 1.14 11.77
C SER A 48 22.21 1.82 13.12
N SER A 49 21.41 2.83 13.48
CA SER A 49 21.66 3.74 14.59
C SER A 49 20.39 3.99 15.41
N SER A 50 20.01 3.02 16.26
CA SER A 50 19.07 3.12 17.40
C SER A 50 18.00 4.24 17.34
N HIS A 51 17.39 4.44 16.17
CA HIS A 51 16.40 5.49 15.86
C HIS A 51 16.84 6.94 16.16
N ARG A 52 18.15 7.24 16.07
CA ARG A 52 18.72 8.58 16.24
C ARG A 52 19.63 8.91 15.05
N LEU A 53 19.38 10.02 14.38
CA LEU A 53 20.16 10.41 13.20
C LEU A 53 21.47 11.08 13.62
N HIS A 54 22.59 10.42 13.34
CA HIS A 54 23.92 10.98 13.55
C HIS A 54 24.35 11.87 12.38
N PHE A 55 25.08 12.95 12.70
CA PHE A 55 25.63 13.89 11.70
C PHE A 55 26.38 13.19 10.56
N LEU A 56 27.25 12.22 10.87
CA LEU A 56 28.09 11.54 9.87
C LEU A 56 27.27 10.77 8.83
N ILE A 57 26.18 10.14 9.25
CA ILE A 57 25.27 9.42 8.36
C ILE A 57 24.57 10.41 7.44
N PHE A 58 24.07 11.51 8.01
CA PHE A 58 23.37 12.52 7.22
C PHE A 58 24.31 13.29 6.28
N ASP A 59 25.54 13.58 6.69
CA ASP A 59 26.56 14.16 5.82
C ASP A 59 26.92 13.23 4.65
N LYS A 60 27.06 11.92 4.90
CA LYS A 60 27.26 10.92 3.84
C LYS A 60 26.10 10.92 2.84
N TYR A 61 24.86 11.00 3.33
CA TYR A 61 23.67 11.10 2.48
C TYR A 61 23.70 12.36 1.61
N LEU A 62 23.98 13.54 2.18
CA LEU A 62 24.04 14.80 1.43
C LEU A 62 25.14 14.80 0.37
N ARG A 63 26.33 14.26 0.66
CA ARG A 63 27.41 14.11 -0.33
C ARG A 63 27.01 13.19 -1.48
N SER A 64 26.32 12.09 -1.18
CA SER A 64 25.80 11.17 -2.18
C SER A 64 24.74 11.84 -3.06
N LEU A 65 23.85 12.64 -2.45
CA LEU A 65 22.82 13.38 -3.16
C LEU A 65 23.40 14.42 -4.13
N ASP A 66 24.40 15.19 -3.68
CA ASP A 66 25.13 16.13 -4.54
C ASP A 66 25.80 15.42 -5.72
N LYS A 67 26.43 14.26 -5.47
CA LYS A 67 27.03 13.44 -6.53
C LYS A 67 25.98 12.98 -7.55
N VAL A 68 24.85 12.46 -7.10
CA VAL A 68 23.74 12.01 -7.97
C VAL A 68 23.23 13.15 -8.83
N VAL A 69 23.00 14.33 -8.25
CA VAL A 69 22.53 15.51 -8.98
C VAL A 69 23.54 15.95 -10.05
N LYS A 70 24.83 15.95 -9.73
CA LYS A 70 25.91 16.25 -10.69
C LYS A 70 25.95 15.24 -11.84
N VAL A 71 25.79 13.95 -11.56
CA VAL A 71 25.73 12.89 -12.58
C VAL A 71 24.52 13.10 -13.51
N ALA A 72 23.34 13.35 -12.95
CA ALA A 72 22.13 13.60 -13.74
C ALA A 72 22.27 14.87 -14.62
N LYS A 73 22.87 15.94 -14.07
CA LYS A 73 23.15 17.17 -14.82
C LYS A 73 24.11 16.94 -15.99
N ASN A 74 25.16 16.16 -15.80
CA ASN A 74 26.10 15.80 -16.88
C ASN A 74 25.43 14.92 -17.94
N ALA A 75 24.56 14.00 -17.51
CA ALA A 75 23.78 13.14 -18.40
C ALA A 75 22.78 13.92 -19.27
N LEU A 76 22.27 15.06 -18.79
CA LEU A 76 21.44 15.98 -19.58
C LEU A 76 22.21 16.47 -20.82
N GLY A 77 23.47 16.89 -20.65
CA GLY A 77 24.32 17.37 -21.74
C GLY A 77 24.66 16.30 -22.78
N LEU A 78 24.89 15.06 -22.34
CA LEU A 78 25.17 13.90 -23.21
C LEU A 78 23.93 13.27 -23.85
N SER A 79 22.75 13.45 -23.23
CA SER A 79 21.49 12.93 -23.78
C SER A 79 21.02 13.77 -24.95
N ILE A 80 21.10 15.10 -24.87
CA ILE A 80 20.72 16.01 -25.98
C ILE A 80 21.46 15.66 -27.29
N SER A 81 22.69 15.14 -27.21
CA SER A 81 23.48 14.77 -28.39
C SER A 81 23.19 13.35 -28.93
N ASN A 82 22.65 12.43 -28.12
CA ASN A 82 22.52 11.00 -28.46
C ASN A 82 21.07 10.47 -28.49
N LEU A 83 20.19 11.02 -27.65
CA LEU A 83 18.75 10.79 -27.65
C LEU A 83 18.10 12.12 -28.02
N GLN A 84 17.31 12.16 -29.10
CA GLN A 84 16.52 13.34 -29.47
C GLN A 84 15.38 13.53 -28.46
N LEU A 85 15.72 13.97 -27.23
CA LEU A 85 14.77 14.19 -26.14
C LEU A 85 13.89 15.41 -26.43
N ASP A 86 12.64 15.34 -25.99
CA ASP A 86 11.70 16.45 -26.14
C ASP A 86 12.05 17.60 -25.17
N GLU A 87 11.59 18.82 -25.48
CA GLU A 87 11.82 20.00 -24.64
C GLU A 87 11.27 19.79 -23.21
N GLY A 88 12.14 19.86 -22.20
CA GLY A 88 11.77 19.65 -20.78
C GLY A 88 11.86 18.19 -20.30
N GLU A 89 12.38 17.28 -21.12
CA GLU A 89 12.67 15.91 -20.74
C GLU A 89 14.05 15.80 -20.06
N ILE A 90 14.08 15.18 -18.88
CA ILE A 90 15.28 15.08 -18.01
C ILE A 90 15.63 13.61 -17.84
N THR A 91 16.89 13.26 -18.12
CA THR A 91 17.42 11.92 -17.85
C THR A 91 17.63 11.70 -16.35
N LEU A 92 16.99 10.66 -15.81
CA LEU A 92 16.97 10.36 -14.37
C LEU A 92 18.01 9.31 -13.99
N ASP A 93 18.09 8.23 -14.77
CA ASP A 93 19.11 7.21 -14.60
C ASP A 93 19.40 6.47 -15.92
N VAL A 94 20.59 5.89 -16.00
CA VAL A 94 21.09 5.13 -17.14
C VAL A 94 21.79 3.88 -16.63
N ASP A 95 21.43 2.73 -17.19
CA ASP A 95 22.02 1.44 -16.84
C ASP A 95 22.31 0.61 -18.11
N GLY A 96 23.23 -0.34 -18.01
CA GLY A 96 23.71 -1.12 -19.15
C GLY A 96 24.67 -0.36 -20.07
N ALA A 97 25.16 0.81 -19.64
CA ALA A 97 26.17 1.58 -20.38
C ALA A 97 27.55 0.90 -20.39
N VAL A 98 27.82 0.05 -19.39
CA VAL A 98 29.06 -0.72 -19.31
C VAL A 98 28.85 -2.08 -19.98
N PRO A 99 29.69 -2.48 -20.96
CA PRO A 99 29.53 -3.73 -21.71
C PRO A 99 29.52 -5.00 -20.85
N THR A 100 30.11 -4.95 -19.66
CA THR A 100 30.22 -6.09 -18.73
C THR A 100 28.93 -6.33 -17.93
N GLN A 101 27.99 -5.38 -17.91
CA GLN A 101 26.72 -5.49 -17.18
C GLN A 101 25.56 -4.89 -18.00
N PRO A 102 25.27 -5.39 -19.21
CA PRO A 102 24.20 -4.85 -20.04
C PRO A 102 22.81 -5.09 -19.41
N VAL A 103 21.82 -4.33 -19.84
CA VAL A 103 20.41 -4.66 -19.65
C VAL A 103 19.97 -5.48 -20.86
N LEU A 104 19.34 -6.63 -20.64
CA LEU A 104 18.86 -7.48 -21.72
C LEU A 104 17.38 -7.17 -21.99
N GLN A 105 17.06 -6.77 -23.21
CA GLN A 105 15.68 -6.62 -23.65
C GLN A 105 15.19 -7.90 -24.30
N HIS A 106 14.09 -8.45 -23.80
CA HIS A 106 13.40 -9.59 -24.41
C HIS A 106 12.12 -9.14 -25.08
N VAL A 107 11.95 -9.54 -26.35
CA VAL A 107 10.71 -9.41 -27.13
C VAL A 107 10.47 -10.77 -27.78
N GLY A 108 9.33 -11.39 -27.46
CA GLY A 108 9.06 -12.79 -27.82
C GLY A 108 10.16 -13.72 -27.32
N MET A 109 10.85 -14.40 -28.24
CA MET A 109 11.96 -15.32 -27.94
C MET A 109 13.35 -14.70 -28.13
N SER A 110 13.44 -13.43 -28.52
CA SER A 110 14.70 -12.76 -28.84
C SER A 110 15.17 -11.88 -27.68
N ALA A 111 16.48 -11.91 -27.39
CA ALA A 111 17.11 -11.13 -26.34
C ALA A 111 18.24 -10.26 -26.90
N TRP A 112 18.20 -8.95 -26.63
CA TRP A 112 19.18 -7.99 -27.12
C TRP A 112 19.86 -7.28 -25.94
N PRO A 113 21.20 -7.29 -25.85
CA PRO A 113 21.92 -6.50 -24.85
C PRO A 113 21.90 -5.02 -25.23
N GLY A 114 21.75 -4.15 -24.25
CA GLY A 114 21.71 -2.72 -24.49
C GLY A 114 21.75 -1.87 -23.24
N ARG A 115 21.52 -0.58 -23.47
CA ARG A 115 21.48 0.47 -22.46
C ARG A 115 20.04 0.93 -22.26
N LEU A 116 19.59 0.91 -21.01
CA LEU A 116 18.29 1.42 -20.59
C LEU A 116 18.45 2.82 -19.98
N THR A 117 17.62 3.75 -20.41
CA THR A 117 17.60 5.14 -19.93
C THR A 117 16.18 5.48 -19.48
N LEU A 118 16.02 5.97 -18.25
CA LEU A 118 14.74 6.50 -17.76
C LEU A 118 14.76 8.01 -17.79
N THR A 119 13.68 8.60 -18.31
CA THR A 119 13.40 10.03 -18.22
C THR A 119 12.16 10.30 -17.36
N ASN A 120 11.83 11.56 -17.16
CA ASN A 120 10.56 11.97 -16.55
C ASN A 120 9.32 11.72 -17.44
N TYR A 121 9.47 11.20 -18.68
CA TYR A 121 8.36 10.90 -19.59
C TYR A 121 8.34 9.47 -20.13
N ALA A 122 9.50 8.84 -20.35
CA ALA A 122 9.57 7.56 -21.04
C ALA A 122 10.80 6.73 -20.64
N LEU A 123 10.76 5.45 -21.01
CA LEU A 123 11.93 4.57 -21.04
C LEU A 123 12.49 4.53 -22.46
N TYR A 124 13.81 4.59 -22.57
CA TYR A 124 14.53 4.46 -23.83
C TYR A 124 15.49 3.28 -23.76
N PHE A 125 15.37 2.36 -24.73
CA PHE A 125 16.28 1.23 -24.85
C PHE A 125 17.12 1.37 -26.13
N GLY A 126 18.44 1.50 -25.98
CA GLY A 126 19.37 1.46 -27.11
C GLY A 126 20.08 0.11 -27.15
N SER A 127 19.86 -0.67 -28.21
CA SER A 127 20.57 -1.93 -28.43
C SER A 127 22.05 -1.68 -28.73
N LEU A 128 22.90 -2.61 -28.29
CA LEU A 128 24.34 -2.55 -28.49
C LEU A 128 24.68 -3.15 -29.86
N GLY A 129 24.94 -2.29 -30.86
CA GLY A 129 25.30 -2.71 -32.23
C GLY A 129 26.82 -2.90 -32.44
N MET A 130 27.24 -3.17 -33.69
CA MET A 130 28.67 -3.19 -34.08
C MET A 130 29.29 -1.79 -33.99
N GLY A 131 29.69 -1.38 -32.78
CA GLY A 131 30.49 -0.17 -32.52
C GLY A 131 29.72 1.11 -32.16
N SER A 132 28.38 1.14 -32.29
CA SER A 132 27.53 2.25 -31.81
C SER A 132 26.17 1.74 -31.31
N TYR A 133 25.48 2.57 -30.52
CA TYR A 133 24.09 2.28 -30.11
C TYR A 133 23.14 2.58 -31.27
N ASP A 134 22.23 1.65 -31.55
CA ASP A 134 21.16 1.88 -32.53
C ASP A 134 20.16 2.93 -32.02
N LYS A 135 19.27 3.42 -32.90
CA LYS A 135 18.23 4.38 -32.54
C LYS A 135 17.40 3.82 -31.38
N ALA A 136 17.41 4.53 -30.24
CA ALA A 136 16.76 4.05 -29.04
C ALA A 136 15.23 3.92 -29.21
N VAL A 137 14.67 2.79 -28.81
CA VAL A 137 13.24 2.54 -28.79
C VAL A 137 12.62 3.24 -27.58
N ARG A 138 11.59 4.06 -27.80
CA ARG A 138 10.87 4.81 -26.76
C ARG A 138 9.64 4.04 -26.28
N TYR A 139 9.53 3.86 -24.97
CA TYR A 139 8.38 3.29 -24.28
C TYR A 139 7.74 4.37 -23.39
N ASP A 140 6.57 4.85 -23.78
CA ASP A 140 5.96 6.02 -23.17
C ASP A 140 5.27 5.74 -21.83
N LEU A 141 5.60 6.54 -20.80
CA LEU A 141 4.97 6.50 -19.47
C LEU A 141 3.93 7.61 -19.27
N ALA A 142 3.89 8.60 -20.17
CA ALA A 142 3.13 9.83 -19.98
C ALA A 142 1.70 9.78 -20.52
N THR A 143 1.47 9.20 -21.71
CA THR A 143 0.13 9.12 -22.29
C THR A 143 -0.70 7.99 -21.67
N ASP A 144 -2.01 7.96 -21.93
CA ASP A 144 -2.91 6.94 -21.36
C ASP A 144 -3.03 5.70 -22.25
N LEU A 145 -1.95 4.91 -22.33
CA LEU A 145 -1.87 3.70 -23.17
C LEU A 145 -2.12 2.42 -22.35
N LYS A 146 -2.83 2.55 -21.23
CA LYS A 146 -3.09 1.45 -20.26
C LYS A 146 -1.81 0.69 -19.89
N GLN A 147 -0.71 1.43 -19.66
CA GLN A 147 0.59 0.82 -19.40
C GLN A 147 0.56 -0.05 -18.15
N VAL A 148 1.19 -1.21 -18.22
CA VAL A 148 1.37 -2.14 -17.10
C VAL A 148 2.87 -2.39 -16.93
N ILE A 149 3.38 -2.05 -15.75
CA ILE A 149 4.75 -2.34 -15.33
C ILE A 149 4.68 -3.22 -14.10
N LYS A 150 5.31 -4.39 -14.15
CA LYS A 150 5.33 -5.35 -13.04
C LYS A 150 6.61 -6.21 -13.08
N PRO A 151 7.01 -6.78 -11.93
CA PRO A 151 8.09 -7.77 -11.91
C PRO A 151 7.68 -9.03 -12.68
N GLU A 152 8.62 -9.65 -13.39
CA GLU A 152 8.40 -10.92 -14.09
C GLU A 152 9.61 -11.86 -13.94
N LEU A 153 9.32 -13.17 -14.00
CA LEU A 153 10.26 -14.27 -13.87
C LEU A 153 10.80 -14.65 -15.25
N THR A 154 12.09 -14.46 -15.51
CA THR A 154 12.75 -14.82 -16.78
C THR A 154 13.29 -16.25 -16.82
N GLY A 155 13.12 -17.01 -15.74
CA GLY A 155 13.66 -18.36 -15.63
C GLY A 155 12.80 -19.44 -16.26
N PRO A 156 13.41 -20.58 -16.65
CA PRO A 156 12.64 -21.75 -17.04
C PRO A 156 11.66 -22.14 -15.93
N LEU A 157 10.42 -22.47 -16.33
CA LEU A 157 9.33 -22.92 -15.44
C LEU A 157 8.90 -21.90 -14.36
N GLY A 158 9.21 -20.60 -14.51
CA GLY A 158 8.79 -19.59 -13.54
C GLY A 158 9.48 -19.72 -12.17
N ALA A 159 10.73 -20.20 -12.15
CA ALA A 159 11.50 -20.30 -10.92
C ALA A 159 11.86 -18.90 -10.36
N ARG A 160 11.56 -18.67 -9.07
CA ARG A 160 11.83 -17.40 -8.35
C ARG A 160 13.30 -16.96 -8.32
N LEU A 161 14.23 -17.87 -8.60
CA LEU A 161 15.66 -17.58 -8.70
C LEU A 161 15.99 -16.65 -9.88
N PHE A 162 15.09 -16.57 -10.87
CA PHE A 162 15.23 -15.77 -12.07
C PHE A 162 14.21 -14.63 -12.11
N ASP A 163 13.87 -14.06 -10.95
CA ASP A 163 13.02 -12.87 -10.83
C ASP A 163 13.81 -11.59 -11.16
N LYS A 164 14.35 -11.55 -12.39
CA LYS A 164 15.36 -10.57 -12.82
C LYS A 164 14.84 -9.57 -13.84
N ALA A 165 13.57 -9.63 -14.22
CA ALA A 165 13.02 -8.71 -15.21
C ALA A 165 11.92 -7.79 -14.68
N VAL A 166 11.81 -6.67 -15.40
CA VAL A 166 10.67 -5.76 -15.36
C VAL A 166 9.94 -5.89 -16.69
N MET A 167 8.68 -6.27 -16.66
CA MET A 167 7.81 -6.29 -17.83
C MET A 167 7.23 -4.90 -18.05
N TYR A 168 7.24 -4.44 -19.31
CA TYR A 168 6.47 -3.31 -19.79
C TYR A 168 5.46 -3.80 -20.85
N ASN A 169 4.19 -3.43 -20.68
CA ASN A 169 3.15 -3.65 -21.68
C ASN A 169 2.28 -2.41 -21.82
N SER A 170 1.78 -2.11 -23.02
CA SER A 170 0.89 -0.98 -23.30
C SER A 170 0.12 -1.22 -24.59
N SER A 171 -0.97 -0.49 -24.82
CA SER A 171 -1.77 -0.64 -26.05
C SER A 171 -1.02 -0.28 -27.33
N SER A 172 0.12 0.40 -27.25
CA SER A 172 0.96 0.74 -28.41
C SER A 172 2.01 -0.33 -28.74
N VAL A 173 2.12 -1.40 -27.95
CA VAL A 173 3.09 -2.47 -28.17
C VAL A 173 2.33 -3.78 -28.38
N GLU A 174 2.63 -4.49 -29.45
CA GLU A 174 1.94 -5.75 -29.80
C GLU A 174 2.27 -6.88 -28.81
N GLU A 175 3.54 -6.99 -28.40
CA GLU A 175 4.01 -7.99 -27.44
C GLU A 175 4.61 -7.33 -26.18
N PRO A 176 4.41 -7.92 -24.98
CA PRO A 176 5.04 -7.41 -23.78
C PRO A 176 6.57 -7.47 -23.90
N VAL A 177 7.22 -6.40 -23.47
CA VAL A 177 8.69 -6.27 -23.47
C VAL A 177 9.21 -6.52 -22.07
N TYR A 178 10.30 -7.28 -21.95
CA TYR A 178 10.93 -7.55 -20.66
C TYR A 178 12.34 -6.97 -20.61
N PHE A 179 12.63 -6.18 -19.59
CA PHE A 179 13.96 -5.68 -19.31
C PHE A 179 14.56 -6.52 -18.18
N GLU A 180 15.47 -7.42 -18.54
CA GLU A 180 16.20 -8.26 -17.60
C GLU A 180 17.48 -7.56 -17.13
N PHE A 181 17.70 -7.62 -15.82
CA PHE A 181 18.85 -7.06 -15.12
C PHE A 181 19.69 -8.21 -14.57
N PRO A 182 20.75 -8.65 -15.30
CA PRO A 182 21.59 -9.73 -14.84
C PRO A 182 22.31 -9.35 -13.53
N GLU A 183 21.94 -10.02 -12.43
CA GLU A 183 22.64 -9.97 -11.14
C GLU A 183 23.00 -11.38 -10.68
N PHE A 184 24.18 -11.57 -10.11
CA PHE A 184 24.61 -12.88 -9.58
C PHE A 184 23.85 -13.30 -8.33
N LYS A 185 23.46 -12.33 -7.49
CA LYS A 185 22.74 -12.59 -6.23
C LYS A 185 21.77 -11.45 -5.92
N GLY A 186 20.53 -11.79 -5.62
CA GLY A 186 19.46 -10.84 -5.30
C GLY A 186 18.78 -10.25 -6.55
N ASN A 187 17.81 -9.39 -6.30
CA ASN A 187 16.98 -8.72 -7.32
C ASN A 187 17.03 -7.20 -7.16
N SER A 188 18.05 -6.66 -6.48
CA SER A 188 18.08 -5.27 -6.02
C SER A 188 18.16 -4.25 -7.16
N ARG A 189 18.88 -4.56 -8.24
CA ARG A 189 18.93 -3.71 -9.44
C ARG A 189 17.59 -3.70 -10.17
N ARG A 190 16.96 -4.87 -10.30
CA ARG A 190 15.61 -5.00 -10.88
C ARG A 190 14.59 -4.22 -10.06
N ASP A 191 14.53 -4.46 -8.75
CA ASP A 191 13.57 -3.83 -7.84
C ASP A 191 13.71 -2.31 -7.84
N TYR A 192 14.94 -1.79 -7.86
CA TYR A 192 15.19 -0.35 -8.03
C TYR A 192 14.60 0.18 -9.33
N TRP A 193 14.88 -0.47 -10.47
CA TRP A 193 14.39 -0.03 -11.78
C TRP A 193 12.87 -0.09 -11.87
N LEU A 194 12.26 -1.14 -11.31
CA LEU A 194 10.82 -1.27 -11.17
C LEU A 194 10.24 -0.09 -10.38
N ASP A 195 10.83 0.24 -9.23
CA ASP A 195 10.38 1.31 -8.35
C ASP A 195 10.43 2.68 -9.02
N ILE A 196 11.55 3.05 -9.65
CA ILE A 196 11.68 4.36 -10.31
C ILE A 196 10.77 4.49 -11.55
N CYS A 197 10.54 3.40 -12.29
CA CYS A 197 9.61 3.40 -13.42
C CYS A 197 8.16 3.57 -12.96
N LEU A 198 7.78 2.87 -11.88
CA LEU A 198 6.46 2.99 -11.29
C LEU A 198 6.21 4.38 -10.70
N GLU A 199 7.23 5.04 -10.15
CA GLU A 199 7.08 6.40 -9.61
C GLU A 199 6.70 7.39 -10.71
N ILE A 200 7.40 7.36 -11.85
CA ILE A 200 7.10 8.23 -13.00
C ILE A 200 5.73 7.88 -13.60
N LEU A 201 5.42 6.60 -13.79
CA LEU A 201 4.12 6.17 -14.30
C LEU A 201 2.96 6.61 -13.39
N ARG A 202 3.12 6.47 -12.06
CA ARG A 202 2.11 6.89 -11.07
C ARG A 202 1.98 8.41 -11.00
N ALA A 203 3.07 9.16 -11.13
CA ALA A 203 3.04 10.62 -11.21
C ALA A 203 2.22 11.09 -12.43
N HIS A 204 2.45 10.51 -13.61
CA HIS A 204 1.66 10.81 -14.81
C HIS A 204 0.19 10.41 -14.69
N ARG A 205 -0.11 9.23 -14.12
CA ARG A 205 -1.50 8.84 -13.82
C ARG A 205 -2.17 9.83 -12.86
N PHE A 206 -1.47 10.29 -11.84
CA PHE A 206 -1.97 11.30 -10.91
C PHE A 206 -2.24 12.64 -11.59
N ILE A 207 -1.36 13.07 -12.52
CA ILE A 207 -1.58 14.26 -13.34
C ILE A 207 -2.85 14.14 -14.17
N ARG A 208 -3.01 13.03 -14.91
CA ARG A 208 -4.17 12.81 -15.78
C ARG A 208 -5.47 12.75 -14.99
N LYS A 209 -5.46 12.07 -13.85
CA LYS A 209 -6.63 11.93 -12.97
C LYS A 209 -7.19 13.28 -12.49
N ASN A 210 -6.32 14.25 -12.24
CA ASN A 210 -6.73 15.55 -11.69
C ASN A 210 -6.83 16.66 -12.75
N ASN A 211 -6.55 16.38 -14.03
CA ASN A 211 -6.59 17.36 -15.13
C ASN A 211 -5.80 18.65 -14.83
N PHE A 212 -4.56 18.50 -14.35
CA PHE A 212 -3.73 19.64 -13.92
C PHE A 212 -3.28 20.56 -15.06
N ASN A 213 -3.08 21.84 -14.75
CA ASN A 213 -2.46 22.83 -15.64
C ASN A 213 -0.95 22.58 -15.77
N LYS A 214 -0.31 23.10 -16.82
CA LYS A 214 1.13 22.89 -17.10
C LYS A 214 2.05 23.09 -15.88
N ILE A 215 1.86 24.17 -15.10
CA ILE A 215 2.66 24.46 -13.89
C ILE A 215 2.47 23.39 -12.82
N GLN A 216 1.24 22.92 -12.61
CA GLN A 216 0.95 21.86 -11.65
C GLN A 216 1.52 20.52 -12.12
N GLN A 217 1.49 20.25 -13.43
CA GLN A 217 2.11 19.06 -14.02
C GLN A 217 3.62 19.06 -13.79
N SER A 218 4.30 20.18 -14.09
CA SER A 218 5.74 20.30 -13.85
C SER A 218 6.09 20.20 -12.37
N GLU A 219 5.24 20.66 -11.45
CA GLU A 219 5.47 20.54 -10.00
C GLU A 219 5.38 19.09 -9.52
N VAL A 220 4.40 18.35 -10.05
CA VAL A 220 4.27 16.91 -9.78
C VAL A 220 5.48 16.14 -10.30
N LEU A 221 5.88 16.39 -11.55
CA LEU A 221 7.04 15.74 -12.15
C LEU A 221 8.32 16.12 -11.41
N ALA A 222 8.50 17.39 -11.06
CA ALA A 222 9.66 17.85 -10.30
C ALA A 222 9.79 17.13 -8.95
N ARG A 223 8.66 16.95 -8.24
CA ARG A 223 8.62 16.20 -6.99
C ARG A 223 9.03 14.73 -7.19
N ALA A 224 8.57 14.08 -8.26
CA ALA A 224 8.96 12.70 -8.59
C ALA A 224 10.46 12.59 -8.91
N VAL A 225 11.00 13.51 -9.73
CA VAL A 225 12.43 13.58 -10.08
C VAL A 225 13.31 13.75 -8.84
N LEU A 226 12.98 14.70 -7.97
CA LEU A 226 13.70 14.90 -6.70
C LEU A 226 13.61 13.65 -5.82
N GLY A 227 12.45 12.99 -5.77
CA GLY A 227 12.27 11.71 -5.08
C GLY A 227 13.24 10.64 -5.56
N ILE A 228 13.38 10.48 -6.89
CA ILE A 228 14.31 9.52 -7.50
C ILE A 228 15.77 9.86 -7.17
N PHE A 229 16.16 11.14 -7.19
CA PHE A 229 17.52 11.54 -6.79
C PHE A 229 17.83 11.18 -5.33
N ARG A 230 16.88 11.39 -4.42
CA ARG A 230 17.04 11.00 -3.00
C ARG A 230 17.13 9.48 -2.84
N TYR A 231 16.29 8.74 -3.53
CA TYR A 231 16.28 7.27 -3.50
C TYR A 231 17.61 6.70 -4.01
N ARG A 232 18.10 7.21 -5.14
CA ARG A 232 19.41 6.84 -5.70
C ARG A 232 20.56 7.19 -4.75
N ALA A 233 20.52 8.37 -4.13
CA ALA A 233 21.54 8.80 -3.18
C ALA A 233 21.67 7.86 -1.97
N ILE A 234 20.55 7.37 -1.44
CA ILE A 234 20.53 6.41 -0.32
C ILE A 234 21.09 5.07 -0.77
N ARG A 235 20.67 4.58 -1.94
CA ARG A 235 21.17 3.34 -2.51
C ARG A 235 22.69 3.38 -2.72
N GLU A 236 23.22 4.47 -3.29
CA GLU A 236 24.66 4.66 -3.49
C GLU A 236 25.42 4.83 -2.17
N ALA A 237 24.84 5.49 -1.17
CA ALA A 237 25.51 5.76 0.10
C ALA A 237 25.56 4.54 1.03
N PHE A 238 24.52 3.71 1.03
CA PHE A 238 24.35 2.69 2.07
C PHE A 238 24.27 1.26 1.53
N HIS A 239 24.18 1.05 0.21
CA HIS A 239 24.14 -0.27 -0.46
C HIS A 239 23.12 -1.26 0.14
N THR A 240 22.15 -0.77 0.91
CA THR A 240 21.23 -1.55 1.72
C THR A 240 19.81 -1.05 1.44
N CYS A 241 19.20 -1.56 0.37
CA CYS A 241 17.75 -1.56 0.27
C CYS A 241 17.25 -2.74 1.11
N SER A 242 17.18 -2.55 2.44
CA SER A 242 16.54 -3.54 3.31
C SER A 242 15.08 -3.67 2.89
N SER A 243 14.56 -4.89 2.89
CA SER A 243 13.13 -5.19 2.69
C SER A 243 12.22 -4.59 3.78
N GLN A 244 12.81 -3.98 4.80
CA GLN A 244 12.12 -3.36 5.93
C GLN A 244 11.63 -1.92 5.67
N TYR A 245 12.10 -1.22 4.62
CA TYR A 245 11.67 0.16 4.39
C TYR A 245 10.42 0.24 3.52
N LYS A 246 9.48 1.07 3.96
CA LYS A 246 8.39 1.59 3.11
C LYS A 246 9.03 2.49 2.04
N THR A 247 8.52 2.43 0.81
CA THR A 247 9.12 3.08 -0.37
C THR A 247 9.51 4.55 -0.12
N LEU A 248 10.64 4.99 -0.70
CA LEU A 248 11.18 6.36 -0.58
C LEU A 248 10.72 7.28 -1.72
N LEU A 249 9.78 6.80 -2.51
CA LEU A 249 9.23 7.42 -3.71
C LEU A 249 7.77 7.78 -3.40
N ALA A 250 7.40 9.05 -3.56
CA ALA A 250 6.20 9.61 -2.96
C ALA A 250 4.91 9.03 -3.55
N PHE A 251 4.85 8.86 -4.88
CA PHE A 251 3.67 8.31 -5.55
C PHE A 251 3.58 6.79 -5.35
N ASN A 252 4.72 6.09 -5.31
CA ASN A 252 4.77 4.69 -4.93
C ASN A 252 4.32 4.46 -3.49
N LEU A 253 4.76 5.33 -2.57
CA LEU A 253 4.38 5.27 -1.18
C LEU A 253 2.87 5.46 -1.03
N ALA A 254 2.32 6.50 -1.63
CA ALA A 254 0.89 6.76 -1.60
C ALA A 254 0.05 5.62 -2.21
N GLU A 255 0.54 4.93 -3.25
CA GLU A 255 -0.18 3.77 -3.80
C GLU A 255 -0.07 2.52 -2.89
N SER A 256 1.06 2.36 -2.19
CA SER A 256 1.30 1.20 -1.31
C SER A 256 0.62 1.31 0.06
N LEU A 257 0.38 2.53 0.54
CA LEU A 257 -0.14 2.76 1.88
C LEU A 257 -1.67 2.64 1.93
N PRO A 258 -2.24 2.09 3.02
CA PRO A 258 -3.68 2.12 3.25
C PRO A 258 -4.16 3.57 3.37
N LYS A 259 -5.22 3.91 2.65
CA LYS A 259 -5.72 5.30 2.51
C LYS A 259 -4.72 6.30 1.92
N GLY A 260 -3.72 5.85 1.15
CA GLY A 260 -2.83 6.78 0.47
C GLY A 260 -3.52 7.60 -0.64
N ASP A 261 -4.74 7.24 -1.03
CA ASP A 261 -5.62 8.12 -1.82
C ASP A 261 -5.90 9.46 -1.12
N ILE A 262 -6.00 9.49 0.21
CA ILE A 262 -6.15 10.73 0.98
C ILE A 262 -4.87 11.58 0.88
N ILE A 263 -3.69 10.95 0.82
CA ILE A 263 -2.42 11.66 0.62
C ILE A 263 -2.42 12.33 -0.77
N LEU A 264 -2.86 11.61 -1.80
CA LEU A 264 -2.95 12.16 -3.16
C LEU A 264 -4.04 13.23 -3.29
N GLU A 265 -5.20 13.07 -2.65
CA GLU A 265 -6.28 14.08 -2.62
C GLU A 265 -5.84 15.35 -1.88
N THR A 266 -5.13 15.21 -0.76
CA THR A 266 -4.58 16.37 -0.04
C THR A 266 -3.49 17.06 -0.87
N LEU A 267 -2.62 16.30 -1.53
CA LEU A 267 -1.62 16.86 -2.44
C LEU A 267 -2.27 17.58 -3.65
N SER A 268 -3.32 17.02 -4.26
CA SER A 268 -4.03 17.68 -5.36
C SER A 268 -4.71 18.98 -4.92
N SER A 269 -5.35 18.99 -3.73
CA SER A 269 -5.95 20.21 -3.17
C SER A 269 -4.91 21.32 -2.94
N ARG A 270 -3.67 20.96 -2.59
CA ARG A 270 -2.58 21.93 -2.42
C ARG A 270 -2.05 22.43 -3.76
N LEU A 271 -1.89 21.56 -4.74
CA LEU A 271 -1.50 21.96 -6.10
C LEU A 271 -2.56 22.88 -6.73
N ALA A 272 -3.83 22.72 -6.41
CA ALA A 272 -4.90 23.62 -6.85
C ALA A 272 -4.68 25.07 -6.37
N LEU A 273 -3.98 25.30 -5.25
CA LEU A 273 -3.66 26.65 -4.76
C LEU A 273 -2.59 27.36 -5.59
N LEU A 274 -1.83 26.62 -6.41
CA LEU A 274 -0.82 27.20 -7.33
C LEU A 274 -1.45 27.92 -8.53
N SER A 275 -2.71 27.65 -8.89
CA SER A 275 -3.31 28.12 -10.14
C SER A 275 -3.93 29.52 -10.10
N VAL A 276 -4.07 30.14 -8.91
CA VAL A 276 -4.81 31.42 -8.73
C VAL A 276 -4.01 32.65 -9.20
N GLY A 277 -2.79 32.49 -9.75
CA GLY A 277 -1.93 33.59 -10.17
C GLY A 277 -2.08 34.07 -11.62
N GLY A 278 -2.89 33.44 -12.46
CA GLY A 278 -2.88 33.67 -13.92
C GLY A 278 -3.95 34.60 -14.50
N ALA A 279 -4.92 35.06 -13.73
CA ALA A 279 -6.05 35.85 -14.25
C ALA A 279 -6.39 37.01 -13.32
N GLN A 280 -5.87 38.20 -13.65
CA GLN A 280 -6.46 39.54 -13.48
C GLN A 280 -5.33 40.59 -13.48
N HIS A 281 -4.93 41.03 -14.66
CA HIS A 281 -4.68 42.45 -14.85
C HIS A 281 -6.02 43.02 -15.29
N ASP A 282 -6.76 43.63 -14.36
CA ASP A 282 -7.51 44.84 -14.59
C ASP A 282 -7.94 45.43 -13.24
N MET A 283 -7.89 46.74 -13.20
CA MET A 283 -7.88 47.62 -12.03
C MET A 283 -9.10 47.47 -11.10
N THR A 284 -8.88 47.57 -9.78
CA THR A 284 -9.42 48.62 -8.87
C THR A 284 -9.36 48.12 -7.42
N GLU A 285 -8.99 49.03 -6.52
CA GLU A 285 -8.80 48.92 -5.08
C GLU A 285 -9.88 48.13 -4.29
N SER A 286 -9.44 47.32 -3.33
CA SER A 286 -9.91 47.47 -1.94
C SER A 286 -8.97 46.73 -0.97
N LEU A 287 -8.40 47.51 -0.05
CA LEU A 287 -7.62 47.06 1.10
C LEU A 287 -8.54 46.33 2.09
N HIS A 288 -8.05 45.23 2.67
CA HIS A 288 -8.57 44.46 3.82
C HIS A 288 -9.35 43.15 3.56
N THR A 289 -8.89 42.12 4.28
CA THR A 289 -9.53 40.82 4.60
C THR A 289 -9.66 39.77 3.49
N LYS A 290 -8.51 39.13 3.16
CA LYS A 290 -8.29 37.66 3.10
C LYS A 290 -6.99 37.43 2.35
N GLN A 291 -5.89 37.27 3.07
CA GLN A 291 -4.63 36.80 2.51
C GLN A 291 -4.86 35.35 2.04
N LYS A 292 -5.33 35.17 0.79
CA LYS A 292 -5.34 33.87 0.11
C LYS A 292 -3.90 33.38 0.16
N LEU A 293 -3.64 32.32 0.92
CA LEU A 293 -2.33 31.67 1.03
C LEU A 293 -1.91 31.21 -0.37
N LYS A 294 -1.14 32.05 -1.07
CA LYS A 294 -0.55 31.73 -2.37
C LYS A 294 0.61 30.77 -2.11
N LEU A 295 0.49 29.52 -2.56
CA LEU A 295 1.60 28.57 -2.50
C LEU A 295 2.59 28.86 -3.63
N SER A 296 3.88 28.63 -3.38
CA SER A 296 4.95 28.72 -4.37
C SER A 296 5.22 27.34 -5.00
N PRO A 297 5.56 27.24 -6.30
CA PRO A 297 5.94 25.98 -6.95
C PRO A 297 7.36 25.56 -6.55
N VAL A 298 7.47 25.07 -5.32
CA VAL A 298 8.72 24.87 -4.62
C VAL A 298 9.58 23.78 -5.27
N ALA A 299 9.00 22.68 -5.77
CA ALA A 299 9.77 21.61 -6.40
C ALA A 299 10.39 22.04 -7.74
N ILE A 300 9.62 22.74 -8.59
CA ILE A 300 10.14 23.30 -9.87
C ILE A 300 11.29 24.26 -9.59
N LEU A 301 11.10 25.21 -8.67
CA LEU A 301 12.12 26.19 -8.33
C LEU A 301 13.41 25.51 -7.85
N THR A 302 13.30 24.45 -7.05
CA THR A 302 14.48 23.69 -6.62
C THR A 302 15.19 22.97 -7.77
N LEU A 303 14.46 22.38 -8.74
CA LEU A 303 15.10 21.77 -9.92
C LEU A 303 15.81 22.82 -10.78
N GLY A 304 15.20 23.99 -10.97
CA GLY A 304 15.83 25.10 -11.67
C GLY A 304 17.13 25.56 -10.98
N GLN A 305 17.11 25.69 -9.65
CA GLN A 305 18.31 26.01 -8.87
C GLN A 305 19.43 24.97 -8.98
N LEU A 306 19.08 23.69 -9.20
CA LEU A 306 20.06 22.62 -9.47
C LEU A 306 20.60 22.65 -10.91
N GLY A 307 20.03 23.49 -11.78
CA GLY A 307 20.45 23.70 -13.16
C GLY A 307 19.68 22.87 -14.20
N PHE A 308 18.48 22.38 -13.85
CA PHE A 308 17.57 21.69 -14.78
C PHE A 308 16.49 22.65 -15.30
N ASN A 309 16.91 23.76 -15.93
CA ASN A 309 15.99 24.79 -16.40
C ASN A 309 15.29 24.37 -17.70
N SER A 310 13.96 24.46 -17.74
CA SER A 310 13.22 24.44 -19.00
C SER A 310 13.13 25.87 -19.57
N GLN A 311 13.40 26.07 -20.88
CA GLN A 311 13.46 27.41 -21.50
C GLN A 311 12.18 28.26 -21.34
N LYS A 312 11.03 27.64 -21.01
CA LYS A 312 9.75 28.34 -20.74
C LYS A 312 9.60 28.91 -19.33
N GLU A 313 10.57 28.70 -18.43
CA GLU A 313 10.50 29.11 -17.02
C GLU A 313 11.13 30.49 -16.74
N SER A 314 11.68 31.15 -17.77
CA SER A 314 12.28 32.50 -17.68
C SER A 314 11.31 33.60 -17.22
N ASN A 315 10.00 33.36 -17.25
CA ASN A 315 8.98 34.30 -16.78
C ASN A 315 8.65 34.20 -15.27
N LEU A 316 9.21 33.24 -14.53
CA LEU A 316 9.07 33.17 -13.07
C LEU A 316 10.19 33.90 -12.31
N GLY A 317 11.11 34.53 -13.04
CA GLY A 317 12.35 35.10 -12.52
C GLY A 317 12.28 36.61 -12.35
N ALA A 318 11.69 37.10 -11.25
CA ALA A 318 12.09 38.35 -10.59
C ALA A 318 11.35 38.48 -9.25
N GLY A 319 11.97 38.00 -8.16
CA GLY A 319 11.59 38.43 -6.80
C GLY A 319 10.66 37.52 -5.99
N VAL A 320 10.50 36.24 -6.32
CA VAL A 320 9.83 35.30 -5.40
C VAL A 320 10.84 34.80 -4.38
N GLU A 321 10.82 35.42 -3.20
CA GLU A 321 11.50 34.90 -2.01
C GLU A 321 11.02 33.46 -1.80
N VAL A 322 11.95 32.49 -1.80
CA VAL A 322 11.65 31.07 -1.58
C VAL A 322 11.30 30.90 -0.10
N VAL A 323 10.10 31.34 0.28
CA VAL A 323 9.48 30.91 1.52
C VAL A 323 9.01 29.49 1.25
N GLY A 324 9.81 28.53 1.70
CA GLY A 324 9.42 27.13 1.69
C GLY A 324 8.03 27.01 2.32
N ASP A 325 7.17 26.22 1.69
CA ASP A 325 5.78 25.91 2.06
C ASP A 325 5.63 25.22 3.44
N ILE A 326 6.68 25.29 4.27
CA ILE A 326 6.78 24.72 5.61
C ILE A 326 7.23 25.84 6.54
N CYS A 327 6.23 26.57 7.07
CA CYS A 327 6.46 27.41 8.23
C CYS A 327 6.78 26.48 9.40
N VAL A 328 8.00 26.59 9.94
CA VAL A 328 8.45 25.81 11.10
C VAL A 328 7.56 26.15 12.30
N GLY A 329 6.54 25.32 12.57
CA GLY A 329 5.58 25.52 13.67
C GLY A 329 4.12 25.16 13.34
N GLU A 330 3.71 25.20 12.07
CA GLU A 330 2.33 24.88 11.67
C GLU A 330 2.20 23.42 11.19
N THR A 331 1.18 22.71 11.69
CA THR A 331 0.93 21.32 11.29
C THR A 331 0.37 21.28 9.87
N ASN A 332 1.11 20.68 8.94
CA ASN A 332 0.71 20.57 7.55
C ASN A 332 -0.39 19.50 7.38
N LEU A 333 -1.46 19.82 6.64
CA LEU A 333 -2.53 18.85 6.33
C LEU A 333 -2.01 17.58 5.63
N LEU A 334 -0.99 17.75 4.77
CA LEU A 334 -0.35 16.63 4.09
C LEU A 334 0.44 15.74 5.07
N GLU A 335 1.14 16.34 6.03
CA GLU A 335 1.87 15.61 7.07
C GLU A 335 0.90 14.82 7.97
N ILE A 336 -0.24 15.41 8.34
CA ILE A 336 -1.28 14.73 9.13
C ILE A 336 -1.83 13.52 8.37
N ALA A 337 -2.11 13.66 7.06
CA ALA A 337 -2.60 12.57 6.22
C ALA A 337 -1.58 11.42 6.15
N VAL A 338 -0.29 11.74 5.99
CA VAL A 338 0.82 10.78 5.95
C VAL A 338 0.97 10.07 7.30
N LYS A 339 1.06 10.82 8.42
CA LYS A 339 1.17 10.24 9.78
C LYS A 339 0.01 9.29 10.08
N LYS A 340 -1.22 9.67 9.71
CA LYS A 340 -2.40 8.82 9.88
C LYS A 340 -2.31 7.55 9.04
N SER A 341 -1.90 7.64 7.79
CA SER A 341 -1.75 6.49 6.90
C SER A 341 -0.66 5.52 7.38
N ILE A 342 0.50 6.03 7.81
CA ILE A 342 1.59 5.21 8.38
C ILE A 342 1.13 4.49 9.66
N SER A 343 0.42 5.19 10.56
CA SER A 343 -0.13 4.58 11.78
C SER A 343 -1.14 3.48 11.48
N ASP A 344 -1.94 3.65 10.41
CA ASP A 344 -2.89 2.66 9.95
C ASP A 344 -2.16 1.41 9.42
N THR A 345 -1.04 1.57 8.71
CA THR A 345 -0.19 0.44 8.28
C THR A 345 0.40 -0.31 9.47
N GLY A 346 0.93 0.38 10.47
CA GLY A 346 1.47 -0.27 11.67
C GLY A 346 0.43 -1.12 12.40
N ARG A 347 -0.84 -0.70 12.39
CA ARG A 347 -1.96 -1.51 12.92
C ARG A 347 -2.25 -2.75 12.06
N VAL A 348 -2.15 -2.64 10.74
CA VAL A 348 -2.29 -3.79 9.83
C VAL A 348 -1.16 -4.79 10.02
N GLU A 349 0.09 -4.32 10.13
CA GLU A 349 1.26 -5.16 10.38
C GLU A 349 1.14 -5.89 11.72
N ALA A 350 0.70 -5.20 12.78
CA ALA A 350 0.43 -5.81 14.09
C ALA A 350 -0.70 -6.85 14.01
N ALA A 351 -1.79 -6.56 13.31
CA ALA A 351 -2.87 -7.52 13.09
C ALA A 351 -2.39 -8.74 12.28
N GLN A 352 -1.58 -8.53 11.25
CA GLN A 352 -0.99 -9.61 10.46
C GLN A 352 -0.03 -10.47 11.29
N ALA A 353 0.71 -9.88 12.23
CA ALA A 353 1.55 -10.62 13.15
C ALA A 353 0.71 -11.57 14.03
N THR A 354 -0.47 -11.13 14.52
CA THR A 354 -1.38 -12.03 15.25
C THR A 354 -1.92 -13.15 14.37
N VAL A 355 -2.20 -12.89 13.09
CA VAL A 355 -2.62 -13.92 12.15
C VAL A 355 -1.50 -14.95 11.95
N ASN A 356 -0.27 -14.49 11.76
CA ASN A 356 0.88 -15.37 11.60
C ASN A 356 1.17 -16.21 12.85
N GLN A 357 0.93 -15.68 14.05
CA GLN A 357 1.04 -16.45 15.31
C GLN A 357 0.02 -17.60 15.39
N VAL A 358 -1.16 -17.43 14.78
CA VAL A 358 -2.25 -18.43 14.85
C VAL A 358 -2.26 -19.36 13.64
N LYS A 359 -1.40 -19.11 12.64
CA LYS A 359 -1.18 -20.07 11.56
C LYS A 359 -0.45 -21.29 12.12
N VAL A 360 -1.19 -22.38 12.29
CA VAL A 360 -0.64 -23.68 12.69
C VAL A 360 -0.49 -24.52 11.43
N GLU A 361 0.64 -25.22 11.31
CA GLU A 361 0.90 -26.21 10.26
C GLU A 361 0.30 -27.56 10.67
N GLY A 362 -0.37 -28.23 9.73
CA GLY A 362 -1.03 -29.52 9.94
C GLY A 362 -2.55 -29.47 9.75
N ILE A 363 -3.08 -30.43 9.00
CA ILE A 363 -4.52 -30.53 8.71
C ILE A 363 -5.30 -30.89 9.97
N ASP A 364 -4.82 -31.84 10.76
CA ASP A 364 -5.52 -32.32 11.95
C ASP A 364 -5.60 -31.25 13.05
N THR A 365 -4.57 -30.41 13.18
CA THR A 365 -4.54 -29.29 14.12
C THR A 365 -5.49 -28.19 13.67
N ASN A 366 -5.45 -27.81 12.39
CA ASN A 366 -6.37 -26.83 11.81
C ASN A 366 -7.84 -27.31 11.87
N LEU A 367 -8.10 -28.60 11.68
CA LEU A 367 -9.44 -29.17 11.80
C LEU A 367 -9.93 -29.20 13.24
N ALA A 368 -9.04 -29.47 14.21
CA ALA A 368 -9.37 -29.37 15.63
C ALA A 368 -9.72 -27.94 16.03
N VAL A 369 -8.95 -26.94 15.57
CA VAL A 369 -9.24 -25.50 15.76
C VAL A 369 -10.61 -25.16 15.18
N MET A 370 -10.89 -25.58 13.95
CA MET A 370 -12.15 -25.32 13.26
C MET A 370 -13.34 -25.90 14.03
N LYS A 371 -13.23 -27.15 14.47
CA LYS A 371 -14.27 -27.85 15.23
C LYS A 371 -14.58 -27.16 16.55
N GLU A 372 -13.55 -26.66 17.24
CA GLU A 372 -13.70 -25.92 18.50
C GLU A 372 -14.36 -24.54 18.26
N LEU A 373 -13.93 -23.83 17.21
CA LEU A 373 -14.53 -22.52 16.84
C LEU A 373 -15.99 -22.65 16.40
N LEU A 374 -16.31 -23.71 15.66
CA LEU A 374 -17.67 -24.00 15.20
C LEU A 374 -18.49 -24.79 16.22
N PHE A 375 -17.95 -25.11 17.41
CA PHE A 375 -18.63 -25.98 18.38
C PHE A 375 -20.06 -25.53 18.68
N HIS A 376 -20.26 -24.23 18.89
CA HIS A 376 -21.58 -23.66 19.16
C HIS A 376 -22.54 -23.79 17.96
N HIS A 377 -22.04 -23.59 16.73
CA HIS A 377 -22.84 -23.76 15.51
C HIS A 377 -23.16 -25.23 15.24
N ILE A 378 -22.21 -26.14 15.50
CA ILE A 378 -22.40 -27.59 15.38
C ILE A 378 -23.43 -28.07 16.41
N ALA A 379 -23.42 -27.52 17.63
CA ALA A 379 -24.43 -27.84 18.64
C ALA A 379 -25.84 -27.42 18.17
N ILE A 380 -26.00 -26.21 17.63
CA ILE A 380 -27.27 -25.75 17.05
C ILE A 380 -27.70 -26.62 15.87
N ALA A 381 -26.78 -26.96 14.97
CA ALA A 381 -27.06 -27.82 13.82
C ALA A 381 -27.55 -29.21 14.25
N ARG A 382 -26.94 -29.81 15.28
CA ARG A 382 -27.41 -31.08 15.85
C ARG A 382 -28.80 -30.97 16.46
N HIS A 383 -29.15 -29.84 17.08
CA HIS A 383 -30.52 -29.64 17.56
C HIS A 383 -31.53 -29.55 16.40
N ILE A 384 -31.17 -28.91 15.30
CA ILE A 384 -32.01 -28.88 14.09
C ILE A 384 -32.13 -30.29 13.49
N GLU A 385 -31.03 -31.03 13.42
CA GLU A 385 -31.00 -32.43 12.97
C GLU A 385 -31.86 -33.32 13.86
N HIS A 386 -31.83 -33.14 15.19
CA HIS A 386 -32.72 -33.82 16.15
C HIS A 386 -34.20 -33.52 15.90
N PHE A 387 -34.54 -32.27 15.57
CA PHE A 387 -35.92 -31.94 15.20
C PHE A 387 -36.29 -32.54 13.84
N ALA A 388 -35.35 -32.64 12.90
CA ALA A 388 -35.55 -33.23 11.58
C ALA A 388 -35.56 -34.77 11.60
N SER A 389 -34.91 -35.43 12.57
CA SER A 389 -34.90 -36.88 12.74
C SER A 389 -36.19 -37.41 13.38
N TRP A 390 -37.08 -36.52 13.85
CA TRP A 390 -38.36 -36.85 14.49
C TRP A 390 -38.24 -37.75 15.73
N GLU A 391 -37.08 -37.76 16.39
CA GLU A 391 -36.84 -38.53 17.61
C GLU A 391 -37.83 -38.15 18.73
N ASP A 392 -38.16 -36.86 18.85
CA ASP A 392 -39.21 -36.34 19.73
C ASP A 392 -40.39 -35.77 18.90
N PRO A 393 -41.41 -36.58 18.56
CA PRO A 393 -42.45 -36.18 17.61
C PRO A 393 -43.25 -34.94 18.05
N PHE A 394 -43.48 -34.77 19.35
CA PHE A 394 -44.17 -33.58 19.87
C PHE A 394 -43.34 -32.29 19.70
N LYS A 395 -42.02 -32.34 19.92
CA LYS A 395 -41.17 -31.15 19.78
C LYS A 395 -40.93 -30.81 18.31
N SER A 396 -40.74 -31.83 17.46
CA SER A 396 -40.59 -31.66 16.01
C SER A 396 -41.85 -31.08 15.36
N THR A 397 -43.04 -31.53 15.75
CA THR A 397 -44.31 -30.96 15.26
C THR A 397 -44.48 -29.49 15.68
N MET A 398 -44.17 -29.16 16.94
CA MET A 398 -44.20 -27.77 17.41
C MET A 398 -43.21 -26.88 16.65
N PHE A 399 -41.98 -27.36 16.43
CA PHE A 399 -40.96 -26.65 15.66
C PHE A 399 -41.39 -26.42 14.20
N LEU A 400 -41.95 -27.46 13.55
CA LEU A 400 -42.45 -27.37 12.18
C LEU A 400 -43.63 -26.40 12.06
N MET A 401 -44.60 -26.46 12.98
CA MET A 401 -45.75 -25.54 12.98
C MET A 401 -45.29 -24.09 13.19
N LEU A 402 -44.38 -23.85 14.14
CA LEU A 402 -43.88 -22.51 14.43
C LEU A 402 -43.08 -21.93 13.24
N THR A 403 -42.19 -22.72 12.64
CA THR A 403 -41.41 -22.30 11.47
C THR A 403 -42.29 -22.05 10.26
N THR A 404 -43.29 -22.90 10.02
CA THR A 404 -44.26 -22.72 8.94
C THR A 404 -45.09 -21.45 9.13
N LEU A 405 -45.52 -21.14 10.36
CA LEU A 405 -46.25 -19.91 10.69
C LEU A 405 -45.38 -18.66 10.45
N VAL A 406 -44.10 -18.71 10.83
CA VAL A 406 -43.14 -17.62 10.58
C VAL A 406 -42.96 -17.36 9.07
N ILE A 407 -42.90 -18.43 8.26
CA ILE A 407 -42.76 -18.32 6.80
C ILE A 407 -44.04 -17.75 6.17
N LEU A 408 -45.21 -18.33 6.47
CA LEU A 408 -46.50 -17.91 5.91
C LEU A 408 -46.84 -16.45 6.21
N ARG A 409 -46.50 -15.98 7.42
CA ARG A 409 -46.78 -14.61 7.85
C ARG A 409 -45.73 -13.60 7.40
N GLY A 410 -44.70 -14.04 6.67
CA GLY A 410 -43.60 -13.18 6.20
C GLY A 410 -42.73 -12.61 7.33
N TRP A 411 -42.71 -13.26 8.50
CA TRP A 411 -42.00 -12.77 9.68
C TRP A 411 -40.49 -12.99 9.62
N ILE A 412 -39.99 -13.67 8.58
CA ILE A 412 -38.57 -13.92 8.32
C ILE A 412 -37.74 -12.62 8.43
N ARG A 413 -38.28 -11.48 7.97
CA ARG A 413 -37.62 -10.17 8.06
C ARG A 413 -37.36 -9.72 9.50
N TYR A 414 -38.31 -9.98 10.42
CA TYR A 414 -38.19 -9.63 11.83
C TYR A 414 -37.26 -10.60 12.55
N VAL A 415 -37.25 -11.88 12.17
CA VAL A 415 -36.29 -12.86 12.68
C VAL A 415 -34.86 -12.43 12.33
N LEU A 416 -34.60 -12.04 11.08
CA LEU A 416 -33.29 -11.59 10.63
C LEU A 416 -32.84 -10.28 11.33
N ALA A 417 -33.77 -9.35 11.52
CA ALA A 417 -33.52 -8.13 12.29
C ALA A 417 -33.22 -8.44 13.76
N SER A 418 -33.98 -9.34 14.39
CA SER A 418 -33.79 -9.76 15.78
C SER A 418 -32.42 -10.40 16.01
N ILE A 419 -31.96 -11.26 15.08
CA ILE A 419 -30.61 -11.85 15.15
C ILE A 419 -29.54 -10.74 15.08
N SER A 420 -29.72 -9.77 14.18
CA SER A 420 -28.78 -8.66 14.00
C SER A 420 -28.68 -7.79 15.26
N VAL A 421 -29.81 -7.45 15.89
CA VAL A 421 -29.86 -6.71 17.16
C VAL A 421 -29.25 -7.53 18.29
N PHE A 422 -29.58 -8.82 18.39
CA PHE A 422 -29.03 -9.71 19.42
C PHE A 422 -27.50 -9.76 19.35
N LEU A 423 -26.92 -9.91 18.16
CA LEU A 423 -25.47 -9.88 17.97
C LEU A 423 -24.86 -8.53 18.39
N ALA A 424 -25.50 -7.41 18.04
CA ALA A 424 -25.04 -6.08 18.45
C ALA A 424 -25.08 -5.90 19.97
N VAL A 425 -26.14 -6.36 20.63
CA VAL A 425 -26.26 -6.35 22.10
C VAL A 425 -25.17 -7.21 22.73
N CYS A 426 -24.93 -8.42 22.22
CA CYS A 426 -23.84 -9.30 22.69
C CYS A 426 -22.46 -8.64 22.54
N MET A 427 -22.20 -7.93 21.44
CA MET A 427 -20.96 -7.17 21.23
C MET A 427 -20.79 -6.01 22.22
N LEU A 428 -21.86 -5.27 22.52
CA LEU A 428 -21.83 -4.18 23.50
C LEU A 428 -21.73 -4.70 24.94
N TRP A 429 -22.39 -5.82 25.22
CA TRP A 429 -22.33 -6.51 26.50
C TRP A 429 -20.92 -7.06 26.76
N SER A 430 -20.32 -7.74 25.78
CA SER A 430 -18.95 -8.24 25.90
C SER A 430 -17.96 -7.09 26.13
N ARG A 431 -18.14 -5.93 25.49
CA ARG A 431 -17.36 -4.72 25.75
C ARG A 431 -17.49 -4.22 27.20
N LEU A 432 -18.70 -4.19 27.75
CA LEU A 432 -18.95 -3.70 29.11
C LEU A 432 -18.30 -4.61 30.17
N PHE A 433 -18.30 -5.92 29.94
CA PHE A 433 -17.72 -6.91 30.86
C PHE A 433 -16.22 -7.15 30.66
N ASN A 434 -15.70 -7.02 29.44
CA ASN A 434 -14.30 -7.31 29.10
C ASN A 434 -13.35 -6.10 29.21
N ARG A 435 -13.63 -5.10 30.07
CA ARG A 435 -12.83 -3.86 30.24
C ARG A 435 -11.32 -4.13 30.49
N GLY A 436 -10.57 -4.38 29.43
CA GLY A 436 -9.10 -4.54 29.43
C GLY A 436 -8.56 -5.95 29.69
N LYS A 437 -9.39 -7.01 29.79
CA LYS A 437 -8.86 -8.38 29.96
C LYS A 437 -8.45 -8.96 28.60
N PRO A 438 -7.21 -9.47 28.42
CA PRO A 438 -6.84 -10.20 27.22
C PRO A 438 -7.76 -11.41 27.06
N LEU A 439 -8.21 -11.68 25.83
CA LEU A 439 -9.07 -12.82 25.54
C LEU A 439 -8.43 -14.11 26.07
N GLU A 440 -9.20 -14.89 26.82
CA GLU A 440 -8.74 -16.21 27.25
C GLU A 440 -8.46 -17.06 26.00
N PRO A 441 -7.23 -17.55 25.85
CA PRO A 441 -6.82 -18.26 24.66
C PRO A 441 -7.51 -19.63 24.61
N ILE A 442 -7.98 -20.00 23.43
CA ILE A 442 -8.65 -21.28 23.19
C ILE A 442 -7.66 -22.40 23.51
N ARG A 443 -8.01 -23.27 24.47
CA ARG A 443 -7.23 -24.44 24.85
C ARG A 443 -7.63 -25.61 23.96
N ILE A 444 -6.80 -25.92 22.97
CA ILE A 444 -7.07 -27.03 22.03
C ILE A 444 -6.33 -28.27 22.52
N ILE A 445 -7.06 -29.37 22.68
CA ILE A 445 -6.53 -30.70 22.98
C ILE A 445 -6.09 -31.33 21.66
N LEU A 446 -4.79 -31.60 21.48
CA LEU A 446 -4.29 -32.24 20.25
C LEU A 446 -4.94 -33.63 20.06
N PRO A 447 -5.42 -33.96 18.84
CA PRO A 447 -5.80 -35.32 18.52
C PRO A 447 -4.56 -36.25 18.49
N PRO A 448 -4.73 -37.55 18.81
CA PRO A 448 -3.63 -38.52 18.80
C PRO A 448 -3.10 -38.75 17.38
N ASN A 449 -1.77 -38.84 17.25
CA ASN A 449 -1.07 -39.10 15.98
C ASN A 449 -1.64 -40.35 15.29
N LYS A 450 -2.10 -40.19 14.05
CA LYS A 450 -2.34 -41.29 13.12
C LYS A 450 -1.26 -41.30 12.03
N ASN A 451 -1.02 -42.49 11.50
CA ASN A 451 0.17 -42.88 10.76
C ASN A 451 0.25 -42.20 9.37
N ALA A 452 1.42 -41.66 9.04
CA ALA A 452 1.70 -40.88 7.83
C ALA A 452 1.56 -41.65 6.49
N VAL A 453 1.30 -42.96 6.55
CA VAL A 453 1.30 -43.84 5.38
C VAL A 453 -0.09 -43.98 4.74
N GLU A 454 -1.18 -43.70 5.47
CA GLU A 454 -2.56 -43.76 4.93
C GLU A 454 -3.00 -42.45 4.24
N GLN A 455 -2.34 -41.32 4.55
CA GLN A 455 -2.60 -40.01 3.93
C GLN A 455 -1.85 -39.76 2.62
N LEU A 456 -0.95 -40.67 2.21
CA LEU A 456 0.02 -40.40 1.15
C LEU A 456 -0.45 -40.69 -0.29
N LEU A 457 -1.64 -41.25 -0.51
CA LEU A 457 -1.98 -41.81 -1.83
C LEU A 457 -3.00 -41.05 -2.69
N THR A 458 -3.45 -39.84 -2.33
CA THR A 458 -4.24 -39.01 -3.26
C THR A 458 -3.91 -37.51 -3.16
N LEU A 459 -3.28 -36.98 -4.21
CA LEU A 459 -3.20 -35.56 -4.62
C LEU A 459 -2.64 -34.54 -3.59
N GLN A 460 -1.31 -34.48 -3.47
CA GLN A 460 -0.56 -33.49 -2.66
C GLN A 460 -0.95 -32.01 -2.93
N GLU A 461 -1.36 -31.69 -4.16
CA GLU A 461 -1.80 -30.34 -4.51
C GLU A 461 -3.23 -30.02 -4.02
N ALA A 462 -4.16 -30.98 -4.00
CA ALA A 462 -5.49 -30.76 -3.43
C ALA A 462 -5.44 -30.70 -1.91
N ILE A 463 -4.58 -31.50 -1.28
CA ILE A 463 -4.40 -31.51 0.17
C ILE A 463 -3.85 -30.16 0.66
N SER A 464 -2.83 -29.62 0.00
CA SER A 464 -2.29 -28.29 0.36
C SER A 464 -3.28 -27.15 0.10
N LYS A 465 -4.05 -27.20 -0.99
CA LYS A 465 -5.16 -26.27 -1.23
C LYS A 465 -6.26 -26.38 -0.17
N PHE A 466 -6.60 -27.59 0.23
CA PHE A 466 -7.61 -27.85 1.27
C PHE A 466 -7.14 -27.36 2.65
N GLU A 467 -5.89 -27.63 3.01
CA GLU A 467 -5.28 -27.11 4.23
C GLU A 467 -5.29 -25.58 4.25
N ALA A 468 -4.92 -24.94 3.14
CA ALA A 468 -4.97 -23.49 3.00
C ALA A 468 -6.40 -22.93 3.17
N LEU A 469 -7.41 -23.58 2.58
CA LEU A 469 -8.81 -23.19 2.76
C LEU A 469 -9.30 -23.32 4.20
N ILE A 470 -8.94 -24.42 4.90
CA ILE A 470 -9.28 -24.57 6.33
C ILE A 470 -8.57 -23.50 7.14
N GLN A 471 -7.30 -23.24 6.86
CA GLN A 471 -6.52 -22.25 7.57
C GLN A 471 -7.10 -20.83 7.38
N ASP A 472 -7.48 -20.46 6.16
CA ASP A 472 -8.16 -19.21 5.87
C ASP A 472 -9.52 -19.13 6.57
N GLY A 473 -10.29 -20.21 6.56
CA GLY A 473 -11.56 -20.32 7.30
C GLY A 473 -11.40 -20.10 8.80
N ASN A 474 -10.40 -20.72 9.42
CA ASN A 474 -10.07 -20.54 10.82
C ASN A 474 -9.67 -19.10 11.14
N ILE A 475 -8.86 -18.46 10.30
CA ILE A 475 -8.47 -17.06 10.47
C ILE A 475 -9.71 -16.15 10.43
N ILE A 476 -10.64 -16.39 9.50
CA ILE A 476 -11.89 -15.63 9.41
C ILE A 476 -12.72 -15.80 10.68
N LEU A 477 -12.91 -17.04 11.15
CA LEU A 477 -13.66 -17.34 12.38
C LEU A 477 -13.04 -16.68 13.61
N LEU A 478 -11.70 -16.70 13.72
CA LEU A 478 -10.98 -16.05 14.82
C LEU A 478 -11.10 -14.53 14.79
N LYS A 479 -11.11 -13.91 13.61
CA LYS A 479 -11.36 -12.46 13.46
C LYS A 479 -12.80 -12.10 13.84
N ILE A 480 -13.79 -12.90 13.41
CA ILE A 480 -15.20 -12.72 13.82
C ILE A 480 -15.34 -12.83 15.33
N ARG A 481 -14.68 -13.83 15.94
CA ARG A 481 -14.63 -14.00 17.39
C ARG A 481 -14.00 -12.80 18.08
N ALA A 482 -12.89 -12.28 17.57
CA ALA A 482 -12.24 -11.09 18.11
C ALA A 482 -13.15 -9.85 18.09
N LEU A 483 -13.96 -9.69 17.03
CA LEU A 483 -14.97 -8.64 16.95
C LEU A 483 -16.11 -8.84 17.96
N LEU A 484 -16.63 -10.07 18.07
CA LEU A 484 -17.73 -10.43 18.98
C LEU A 484 -17.39 -10.19 20.45
N PHE A 485 -16.15 -10.49 20.85
CA PHE A 485 -15.68 -10.29 22.23
C PHE A 485 -15.02 -8.93 22.48
N ALA A 486 -15.17 -7.98 21.55
CA ALA A 486 -14.70 -6.61 21.68
C ALA A 486 -13.18 -6.43 21.88
N ALA A 487 -12.35 -7.28 21.24
CA ALA A 487 -10.89 -7.16 21.30
C ALA A 487 -10.37 -5.82 20.73
N LEU A 488 -11.14 -5.19 19.84
CA LEU A 488 -10.92 -3.83 19.34
C LEU A 488 -12.19 -2.99 19.51
N PRO A 489 -12.34 -2.28 20.65
CA PRO A 489 -13.51 -1.45 20.92
C PRO A 489 -13.94 -0.53 19.75
N PRO A 490 -13.03 0.21 19.06
CA PRO A 490 -13.46 1.12 17.98
C PRO A 490 -13.90 0.40 16.69
N ALA A 491 -13.50 -0.87 16.50
CA ALA A 491 -13.96 -1.66 15.36
C ALA A 491 -15.30 -2.34 15.68
N THR A 492 -15.43 -2.90 16.89
CA THR A 492 -16.65 -3.52 17.38
C THR A 492 -17.81 -2.54 17.44
N ASP A 493 -17.59 -1.29 17.87
CA ASP A 493 -18.63 -0.25 17.89
C ASP A 493 -19.19 0.04 16.49
N LYS A 494 -18.32 0.10 15.48
CA LYS A 494 -18.74 0.32 14.08
C LYS A 494 -19.54 -0.87 13.55
N VAL A 495 -19.14 -2.09 13.89
CA VAL A 495 -19.85 -3.31 13.47
C VAL A 495 -21.19 -3.41 14.18
N ALA A 496 -21.26 -3.11 15.48
CA ALA A 496 -22.51 -3.09 16.24
C ALA A 496 -23.48 -2.04 15.67
N LEU A 497 -22.99 -0.82 15.38
CA LEU A 497 -23.80 0.21 14.73
C LEU A 497 -24.31 -0.25 13.35
N LEU A 498 -23.44 -0.86 12.54
CA LEU A 498 -23.81 -1.39 11.23
C LEU A 498 -24.87 -2.49 11.34
N LEU A 499 -24.76 -3.40 12.32
CA LEU A 499 -25.77 -4.44 12.59
C LEU A 499 -27.11 -3.83 12.99
N VAL A 500 -27.13 -2.78 13.79
CA VAL A 500 -28.36 -2.06 14.17
C VAL A 500 -28.98 -1.35 12.95
N LEU A 501 -28.17 -0.70 12.11
CA LEU A 501 -28.65 -0.09 10.88
C LEU A 501 -29.22 -1.14 9.92
N MET A 502 -28.56 -2.28 9.76
CA MET A 502 -29.06 -3.40 8.95
C MET A 502 -30.36 -3.97 9.50
N ALA A 503 -30.50 -4.08 10.81
CA ALA A 503 -31.75 -4.49 11.45
C ALA A 503 -32.90 -3.52 11.10
N ALA A 504 -32.65 -2.21 11.17
CA ALA A 504 -33.63 -1.19 10.76
C ALA A 504 -34.02 -1.35 9.28
N VAL A 505 -33.04 -1.57 8.38
CA VAL A 505 -33.31 -1.82 6.95
C VAL A 505 -34.21 -3.04 6.76
N PHE A 506 -33.96 -4.16 7.44
CA PHE A 506 -34.82 -5.35 7.33
C PHE A 506 -36.25 -5.10 7.85
N VAL A 507 -36.41 -4.30 8.91
CA VAL A 507 -37.72 -3.97 9.49
C VAL A 507 -38.52 -2.99 8.62
N PHE A 508 -37.87 -2.01 8.00
CA PHE A 508 -38.59 -0.97 7.24
C PHE A 508 -38.66 -1.25 5.74
N VAL A 509 -37.65 -1.89 5.15
CA VAL A 509 -37.58 -2.12 3.71
C VAL A 509 -38.08 -3.53 3.35
N PRO A 510 -39.10 -3.66 2.50
CA PRO A 510 -39.54 -4.96 2.00
C PRO A 510 -38.41 -5.71 1.26
N PRO A 511 -38.31 -7.04 1.39
CA PRO A 511 -37.19 -7.82 0.87
C PRO A 511 -37.02 -7.70 -0.65
N ARG A 512 -38.11 -7.51 -1.41
CA ARG A 512 -38.07 -7.27 -2.86
C ARG A 512 -37.19 -6.09 -3.25
N TYR A 513 -37.19 -5.01 -2.47
CA TYR A 513 -36.36 -3.83 -2.76
C TYR A 513 -34.90 -4.04 -2.36
N ILE A 514 -34.65 -4.85 -1.33
CA ILE A 514 -33.29 -5.26 -0.95
C ILE A 514 -32.70 -6.13 -2.07
N ILE A 515 -33.47 -7.10 -2.59
CA ILE A 515 -33.07 -7.94 -3.73
C ILE A 515 -32.78 -7.09 -4.96
N LEU A 516 -33.68 -6.14 -5.28
CA LEU A 516 -33.48 -5.21 -6.40
C LEU A 516 -32.22 -4.36 -6.22
N LEU A 517 -31.94 -3.86 -5.01
CA LEU A 517 -30.74 -3.08 -4.71
C LEU A 517 -29.47 -3.91 -4.91
N VAL A 518 -29.45 -5.16 -4.42
CA VAL A 518 -28.32 -6.08 -4.61
C VAL A 518 -28.11 -6.41 -6.08
N TYR A 519 -29.19 -6.63 -6.83
CA TYR A 519 -29.14 -6.84 -8.27
C TYR A 519 -28.54 -5.62 -9.00
N LEU A 520 -29.06 -4.42 -8.74
CA LEU A 520 -28.53 -3.19 -9.33
C LEU A 520 -27.07 -2.98 -8.97
N GLU A 521 -26.67 -3.24 -7.72
CA GLU A 521 -25.28 -3.15 -7.29
C GLU A 521 -24.38 -4.08 -8.11
N ALA A 522 -24.76 -5.35 -8.25
CA ALA A 522 -23.97 -6.33 -8.98
C ALA A 522 -23.79 -5.95 -10.46
N PHE A 523 -24.83 -5.46 -11.13
CA PHE A 523 -24.79 -5.14 -12.55
C PHE A 523 -24.23 -3.74 -12.87
N THR A 524 -24.33 -2.78 -11.95
CA THR A 524 -23.84 -1.41 -12.18
C THR A 524 -22.40 -1.19 -11.70
N ARG A 525 -21.83 -2.15 -10.97
CA ARG A 525 -20.50 -2.02 -10.36
C ARG A 525 -19.37 -1.81 -11.38
N GLU A 526 -19.43 -2.47 -12.52
CA GLU A 526 -18.40 -2.40 -13.57
C GLU A 526 -18.60 -1.22 -14.55
N LEU A 527 -19.66 -0.42 -14.38
CA LEU A 527 -19.87 0.75 -15.23
C LEU A 527 -18.71 1.75 -15.08
N PRO A 528 -18.17 2.32 -16.17
CA PRO A 528 -16.95 3.12 -16.14
C PRO A 528 -17.05 4.34 -15.20
N TYR A 529 -18.20 5.00 -15.13
CA TYR A 529 -18.44 6.14 -14.24
C TYR A 529 -18.49 5.77 -12.75
N ARG A 530 -18.86 4.52 -12.43
CA ARG A 530 -19.08 4.06 -11.05
C ARG A 530 -17.93 3.21 -10.53
N LYS A 531 -17.22 2.53 -11.42
CA LYS A 531 -16.16 1.54 -11.12
C LYS A 531 -15.14 2.09 -10.13
N GLU A 532 -14.66 3.31 -10.33
CA GLU A 532 -13.68 3.91 -9.42
C GLU A 532 -14.21 4.05 -8.00
N SER A 533 -15.46 4.51 -7.83
CA SER A 533 -16.10 4.62 -6.51
C SER A 533 -16.30 3.24 -5.87
N SER A 534 -16.74 2.26 -6.65
CA SER A 534 -16.95 0.88 -6.19
C SER A 534 -15.65 0.23 -5.74
N ASP A 535 -14.58 0.37 -6.53
CA ASP A 535 -13.25 -0.15 -6.21
C ASP A 535 -12.66 0.55 -4.99
N LYS A 536 -12.89 1.86 -4.85
CA LYS A 536 -12.52 2.62 -3.64
C LYS A 536 -13.24 2.07 -2.40
N LEU A 537 -14.53 1.77 -2.48
CA LEU A 537 -15.29 1.17 -1.37
C LEU A 537 -14.79 -0.24 -1.04
N LEU A 538 -14.57 -1.08 -2.06
CA LEU A 538 -14.04 -2.43 -1.86
C LEU A 538 -12.64 -2.40 -1.22
N ARG A 539 -11.77 -1.50 -1.69
CA ARG A 539 -10.43 -1.30 -1.12
C ARG A 539 -10.53 -0.88 0.34
N ARG A 540 -11.40 0.07 0.69
CA ARG A 540 -11.63 0.48 2.09
C ARG A 540 -12.15 -0.65 2.97
N ALA A 541 -13.08 -1.46 2.47
CA ALA A 541 -13.58 -2.62 3.19
C ALA A 541 -12.47 -3.66 3.43
N ARG A 542 -11.64 -3.90 2.42
CA ARG A 542 -10.46 -4.78 2.49
C ARG A 542 -9.42 -4.26 3.48
N GLU A 543 -9.05 -2.98 3.39
CA GLU A 543 -8.12 -2.34 4.33
C GLU A 543 -8.65 -2.39 5.76
N TRP A 544 -9.96 -2.18 5.96
CA TRP A 544 -10.59 -2.30 7.26
C TRP A 544 -10.49 -3.74 7.80
N TRP A 545 -10.78 -4.74 6.96
CA TRP A 545 -10.68 -6.16 7.33
C TRP A 545 -9.26 -6.59 7.73
N PHE A 546 -8.24 -6.11 7.03
CA PHE A 546 -6.85 -6.42 7.36
C PHE A 546 -6.36 -5.79 8.67
N ARG A 547 -7.03 -4.74 9.17
CA ARG A 547 -6.71 -4.14 10.49
C ARG A 547 -7.20 -4.95 11.68
N ILE A 548 -8.06 -5.95 11.45
CA ILE A 548 -8.65 -6.74 12.52
C ILE A 548 -7.69 -7.89 12.85
N PRO A 549 -7.16 -7.96 14.10
CA PRO A 549 -6.30 -9.03 14.56
C PRO A 549 -7.11 -10.33 14.74
N ALA A 550 -6.41 -11.46 14.66
CA ALA A 550 -6.99 -12.75 15.03
C ALA A 550 -6.95 -12.90 16.57
N ALA A 551 -7.98 -13.51 17.15
CA ALA A 551 -7.96 -13.87 18.57
C ALA A 551 -6.82 -14.88 18.85
N PRO A 552 -6.05 -14.74 19.95
CA PRO A 552 -4.93 -15.64 20.24
C PRO A 552 -5.42 -17.05 20.61
N VAL A 553 -4.69 -18.07 20.16
CA VAL A 553 -4.96 -19.49 20.42
C VAL A 553 -3.77 -20.07 21.19
N GLN A 554 -4.00 -20.79 22.30
CA GLN A 554 -2.95 -21.51 23.03
C GLN A 554 -3.12 -23.02 22.81
N LEU A 555 -2.20 -23.61 22.06
CA LEU A 555 -2.14 -25.06 21.90
C LEU A 555 -1.58 -25.66 23.20
N ILE A 556 -2.38 -26.44 23.91
CA ILE A 556 -1.90 -27.19 25.08
C ILE A 556 -1.50 -28.58 24.61
N LYS A 557 -0.21 -28.90 24.73
CA LYS A 557 0.31 -30.25 24.50
C LYS A 557 -0.13 -31.13 25.67
N ASN A 558 -0.82 -32.25 25.40
CA ASN A 558 -1.12 -33.24 26.44
C ASN A 558 0.20 -33.79 26.99
N GLU A 559 0.53 -33.49 28.25
CA GLU A 559 1.55 -34.28 28.96
C GLU A 559 0.99 -35.69 29.14
N GLU A 560 1.68 -36.67 28.55
CA GLU A 560 1.41 -38.08 28.77
C GLU A 560 1.43 -38.36 30.28
N LYS A 561 0.27 -38.69 30.85
CA LYS A 561 0.19 -39.30 32.18
C LYS A 561 0.95 -40.62 32.15
N ARG A 562 2.26 -40.59 32.46
CA ARG A 562 3.03 -41.78 32.85
C ARG A 562 2.37 -42.36 34.10
N LYS A 563 1.49 -43.34 33.91
CA LYS A 563 1.02 -44.21 34.99
C LYS A 563 2.24 -44.90 35.60
N LYS A 564 2.67 -44.47 36.79
CA LYS A 564 3.48 -45.29 37.69
C LYS A 564 2.64 -46.53 38.05
N LYS A 565 2.98 -47.69 37.48
CA LYS A 565 2.59 -48.97 38.05
C LYS A 565 3.44 -49.18 39.30
N ARG A 566 2.78 -49.38 40.44
CA ARG A 566 3.36 -50.01 41.63
C ARG A 566 3.43 -51.52 41.38
#